data_AF-A0A2S9KDA9-F1
#
_entry.id   AF-A0A2S9KDA9-F1
#
_cell.length_a   1.000
_cell.length_b   1.000
_cell.length_c   1.000
_cell.angle_alpha   90.00
_cell.angle_beta   90.00
_cell.angle_gamma   90.00
#
_symmetry.space_group_name_H-M   'P 1'
#
loop_
_entity.id
_entity.type
_entity.pdbx_description
1 polymer ?
#
loop_
_entity_poly.entity_id
_entity_poly.type
_entity_poly.pdbx_seq_one_letter_code
_entity_poly.pdbx_strand_id
1 'polypeptide(L)'
;MAANPGTELSSLNFGNMIGGPLCAVIEAQTQAARATADFIKTVGFDKDNKPVYVEFKYPKEVAPYQPAVEAHVASVSVSNQGTGYESAPAVTFSAGSGETAAQGQAVVENGKVVRIELTDGGSYSSAPSVTIAAPTGVGGTQAVASVVFAARKDAVDAKFQDMKIEVPLLTMLPIPFIRVEEATIDFNAKINSIETQSQSSDLAIGGNLEVKQRWPGGSAKLNVSCSYKKTTASGSNVERTYSMHIFVRASQDEMPAGMEKLLGVLEGAMRSTPVGAVK
;
A
#
# COMPACT_ATOMS: atom_id res chain seq x y z
N MET A 1 44.01 -37.99 -35.95
CA MET A 1 44.18 -36.56 -35.63
C MET A 1 43.62 -36.35 -34.25
N ALA A 2 44.44 -35.86 -33.31
CA ALA A 2 43.98 -35.55 -31.95
C ALA A 2 42.96 -34.40 -32.03
N ALA A 3 41.84 -34.52 -31.31
CA ALA A 3 40.84 -33.47 -31.23
C ALA A 3 41.48 -32.23 -30.58
N ASN A 4 41.57 -31.11 -31.32
CA ASN A 4 42.08 -29.86 -30.78
C ASN A 4 40.90 -29.08 -30.16
N PRO A 5 40.86 -28.91 -28.83
CA PRO A 5 39.74 -28.27 -28.15
C PRO A 5 39.52 -26.81 -28.58
N GLY A 6 40.56 -26.10 -29.05
CA GLY A 6 40.43 -24.72 -29.54
C GLY A 6 39.64 -24.61 -30.84
N THR A 7 39.85 -25.52 -31.79
CA THR A 7 39.07 -25.59 -33.05
C THR A 7 37.61 -26.00 -32.80
N GLU A 8 37.37 -26.89 -31.84
CA GLU A 8 36.02 -27.36 -31.47
C GLU A 8 35.23 -26.31 -30.66
N LEU A 9 35.90 -25.45 -29.90
CA LEU A 9 35.27 -24.29 -29.27
C LEU A 9 34.97 -23.18 -30.28
N SER A 10 35.83 -22.99 -31.29
CA SER A 10 35.63 -21.99 -32.35
C SER A 10 34.50 -22.32 -33.33
N SER A 11 34.08 -23.59 -33.41
CA SER A 11 32.94 -24.02 -34.24
C SER A 11 31.59 -23.80 -33.56
N LEU A 12 31.58 -23.41 -32.28
CA LEU A 12 30.37 -23.03 -31.55
C LEU A 12 29.91 -21.64 -32.01
N ASN A 13 28.64 -21.55 -32.41
CA ASN A 13 28.03 -20.29 -32.82
C ASN A 13 27.56 -19.50 -31.58
N PHE A 14 28.51 -18.90 -30.87
CA PHE A 14 28.23 -18.08 -29.68
C PHE A 14 27.26 -16.93 -29.98
N GLY A 15 27.27 -16.37 -31.20
CA GLY A 15 26.33 -15.33 -31.62
C GLY A 15 24.88 -15.79 -31.54
N ASN A 16 24.57 -16.98 -32.04
CA ASN A 16 23.22 -17.54 -31.97
C ASN A 16 22.88 -18.05 -30.55
N MET A 17 23.87 -18.60 -29.83
CA MET A 17 23.68 -19.14 -28.47
C MET A 17 23.43 -18.04 -27.42
N ILE A 18 23.97 -16.84 -27.63
CA ILE A 18 23.75 -15.68 -26.76
C ILE A 18 22.60 -14.81 -27.28
N GLY A 19 22.48 -14.67 -28.60
CA GLY A 19 21.46 -13.84 -29.25
C GLY A 19 20.03 -14.32 -29.00
N GLY A 20 19.79 -15.63 -29.00
CA GLY A 20 18.45 -16.20 -28.73
C GLY A 20 17.90 -15.79 -27.36
N PRO A 21 18.61 -16.06 -26.25
CA PRO A 21 18.22 -15.60 -24.91
C PRO A 21 18.08 -14.08 -24.78
N LEU A 22 18.99 -13.30 -25.37
CA LEU A 22 18.89 -11.83 -25.33
C LEU A 22 17.63 -11.32 -26.04
N CYS A 23 17.30 -11.85 -27.22
CA CYS A 23 16.06 -11.54 -27.92
C CYS A 23 14.83 -11.92 -27.10
N ALA A 24 14.84 -13.09 -26.45
CA ALA A 24 13.74 -13.54 -25.60
C ALA A 24 13.51 -12.60 -24.40
N VAL A 25 14.59 -12.06 -23.81
CA VAL A 25 14.49 -11.06 -22.72
C VAL A 25 13.89 -9.74 -23.22
N ILE A 26 14.33 -9.25 -24.38
CA ILE A 26 13.78 -8.02 -24.98
C ILE A 26 12.30 -8.18 -25.31
N GLU A 27 11.94 -9.34 -25.85
CA GLU A 27 10.55 -9.66 -26.17
C GLU A 27 9.69 -9.76 -24.90
N ALA A 28 10.17 -10.43 -23.86
CA ALA A 28 9.51 -10.50 -22.56
C ALA A 28 9.29 -9.11 -21.95
N GLN A 29 10.28 -8.22 -22.05
CA GLN A 29 10.16 -6.81 -21.62
C GLN A 29 9.12 -6.03 -22.42
N THR A 30 9.11 -6.22 -23.73
CA THR A 30 8.14 -5.57 -24.60
C THR A 30 6.72 -6.04 -24.29
N GLN A 31 6.53 -7.34 -24.07
CA GLN A 31 5.23 -7.92 -23.70
C GLN A 31 4.76 -7.43 -22.33
N ALA A 32 5.64 -7.35 -21.34
CA ALA A 32 5.31 -6.81 -20.02
C ALA A 32 4.87 -5.34 -20.10
N ALA A 33 5.62 -4.49 -20.82
CA ALA A 33 5.27 -3.09 -21.00
C ALA A 33 3.94 -2.91 -21.75
N ARG A 34 3.67 -3.74 -22.76
CA ARG A 34 2.39 -3.75 -23.47
C ARG A 34 1.24 -4.15 -22.56
N ALA A 35 1.40 -5.21 -21.75
CA ALA A 35 0.38 -5.65 -20.81
C ALA A 35 -0.01 -4.52 -19.84
N THR A 36 0.96 -3.77 -19.31
CA THR A 36 0.69 -2.60 -18.46
C THR A 36 -0.06 -1.50 -19.22
N ALA A 37 0.38 -1.15 -20.43
CA ALA A 37 -0.28 -0.11 -21.23
C ALA A 37 -1.71 -0.50 -21.63
N ASP A 38 -1.91 -1.77 -21.98
CA ASP A 38 -3.21 -2.31 -22.37
C ASP A 38 -4.16 -2.38 -21.17
N PHE A 39 -3.66 -2.74 -19.99
CA PHE A 39 -4.43 -2.68 -18.74
C PHE A 39 -4.91 -1.25 -18.46
N ILE A 40 -4.00 -0.26 -18.52
CA ILE A 40 -4.33 1.14 -18.29
C ILE A 40 -5.39 1.63 -19.29
N LYS A 41 -5.23 1.34 -20.58
CA LYS A 41 -6.18 1.76 -21.62
C LYS A 41 -7.53 1.09 -21.46
N THR A 42 -7.55 -0.22 -21.20
CA THR A 42 -8.77 -1.03 -21.18
C THR A 42 -9.59 -0.80 -19.92
N VAL A 43 -8.92 -0.63 -18.78
CA VAL A 43 -9.59 -0.48 -17.48
C VAL A 43 -9.74 0.98 -17.09
N GLY A 44 -8.74 1.81 -17.39
CA GLY A 44 -8.69 3.21 -16.97
C GLY A 44 -9.51 4.15 -17.85
N PHE A 45 -9.81 3.80 -19.11
CA PHE A 45 -10.47 4.69 -20.07
C PHE A 45 -11.64 4.02 -20.79
N ASP A 46 -12.67 4.81 -21.10
CA ASP A 46 -13.82 4.38 -21.89
C ASP A 46 -13.56 4.49 -23.40
N LYS A 47 -14.58 4.17 -24.21
CA LYS A 47 -14.50 4.22 -25.69
C LYS A 47 -14.26 5.63 -26.24
N ASP A 48 -14.53 6.67 -25.47
CA ASP A 48 -14.31 8.08 -25.83
C ASP A 48 -12.94 8.59 -25.34
N ASN A 49 -12.09 7.71 -24.79
CA ASN A 49 -10.84 8.05 -24.09
C ASN A 49 -11.04 8.92 -22.84
N LYS A 50 -12.21 8.88 -22.21
CA LYS A 50 -12.44 9.54 -20.92
C LYS A 50 -12.06 8.58 -19.79
N PRO A 51 -11.49 9.07 -18.68
CA PRO A 51 -11.22 8.21 -17.53
C PRO A 51 -12.51 7.57 -17.02
N VAL A 52 -12.44 6.29 -16.68
CA VAL A 52 -13.54 5.58 -16.03
C VAL A 52 -13.56 5.97 -14.55
N TYR A 53 -14.72 6.37 -14.03
CA TYR A 53 -14.90 6.74 -12.62
C TYR A 53 -15.78 5.73 -11.90
N VAL A 54 -15.50 5.53 -10.61
CA VAL A 54 -16.37 4.84 -9.66
C VAL A 54 -17.08 5.90 -8.82
N GLU A 55 -18.41 5.79 -8.72
CA GLU A 55 -19.24 6.65 -7.88
C GLU A 55 -19.57 5.91 -6.57
N PHE A 56 -19.23 6.52 -5.44
CA PHE A 56 -19.67 6.04 -4.12
C PHE A 56 -20.63 7.04 -3.51
N LYS A 57 -21.72 6.55 -2.91
CA LYS A 57 -22.68 7.38 -2.17
C LYS A 57 -22.51 7.13 -0.68
N TYR A 58 -22.48 8.19 0.11
CA TYR A 58 -22.33 8.11 1.56
C TYR A 58 -23.09 9.25 2.25
N PRO A 59 -23.75 8.99 3.39
CA PRO A 59 -24.34 10.05 4.19
C PRO A 59 -23.24 10.86 4.88
N LYS A 60 -23.34 12.19 4.84
CA LYS A 60 -22.46 13.11 5.55
C LYS A 60 -23.27 13.98 6.49
N GLU A 61 -22.82 14.09 7.73
CA GLU A 61 -23.37 15.06 8.67
C GLU A 61 -22.99 16.48 8.23
N VAL A 62 -24.01 17.30 7.97
CA VAL A 62 -23.84 18.71 7.56
C VAL A 62 -24.17 19.70 8.67
N ALA A 63 -24.89 19.25 9.70
CA ALA A 63 -25.11 20.00 10.93
C ALA A 63 -25.25 19.04 12.12
N PRO A 64 -24.53 19.27 13.22
CA PRO A 64 -24.62 18.43 14.41
C PRO A 64 -25.91 18.68 15.17
N TYR A 65 -26.31 17.67 15.94
CA TYR A 65 -27.38 17.79 16.92
C TYR A 65 -27.06 18.90 17.91
N GLN A 66 -28.01 19.81 18.12
CA GLN A 66 -27.93 20.83 19.16
C GLN A 66 -29.00 20.54 20.21
N PRO A 67 -28.62 20.29 21.48
CA PRO A 67 -29.60 20.07 22.53
C PRO A 67 -30.40 21.34 22.80
N ALA A 68 -31.61 21.16 23.34
CA ALA A 68 -32.41 22.28 23.81
C ALA A 68 -31.68 23.00 24.97
N VAL A 69 -31.75 24.33 24.98
CA VAL A 69 -31.23 25.18 26.05
C VAL A 69 -32.42 25.90 26.67
N GLU A 70 -32.68 25.67 27.95
CA GLU A 70 -33.75 26.32 28.69
C GLU A 70 -33.44 27.81 28.94
N ALA A 71 -34.49 28.62 29.09
CA ALA A 71 -34.32 30.05 29.30
C ALA A 71 -33.84 30.35 30.73
N HIS A 72 -32.86 31.26 30.83
CA HIS A 72 -32.22 31.61 32.10
C HIS A 72 -31.66 33.04 32.08
N VAL A 73 -31.33 33.56 33.26
CA VAL A 73 -30.57 34.80 33.41
C VAL A 73 -29.12 34.53 33.03
N ALA A 74 -28.61 35.17 31.99
CA ALA A 74 -27.23 35.00 31.54
C ALA A 74 -26.26 35.91 32.30
N SER A 75 -26.68 37.14 32.59
CA SER A 75 -25.94 38.08 33.43
C SER A 75 -26.86 39.20 33.91
N VAL A 76 -26.35 40.04 34.81
CA VAL A 76 -27.05 41.21 35.33
C VAL A 76 -26.18 42.45 35.12
N SER A 77 -26.75 43.48 34.52
CA SER A 77 -26.09 44.76 34.31
C SER A 77 -26.62 45.79 35.31
N VAL A 78 -25.72 46.41 36.06
CA VAL A 78 -26.07 47.49 37.00
C VAL A 78 -26.09 48.81 36.24
N SER A 79 -27.25 49.45 36.14
CA SER A 79 -27.44 50.72 35.42
C SER A 79 -27.32 51.94 36.34
N ASN A 80 -27.67 51.79 37.61
CA ASN A 80 -27.39 52.76 38.65
C ASN A 80 -26.80 52.03 39.86
N GLN A 81 -25.60 52.41 40.26
CA GLN A 81 -24.87 51.74 41.35
C GLN A 81 -25.43 52.08 42.74
N GLY A 82 -26.29 53.11 42.83
CA GLY A 82 -26.81 53.61 44.10
C GLY A 82 -25.72 54.20 45.01
N THR A 83 -26.10 54.52 46.25
CA THR A 83 -25.21 55.08 47.29
C THR A 83 -25.66 54.65 48.68
N GLY A 84 -24.73 54.63 49.64
CA GLY A 84 -25.04 54.38 51.06
C GLY A 84 -25.12 52.91 51.44
N TYR A 85 -24.57 52.01 50.62
CA TYR A 85 -24.50 50.58 50.92
C TYR A 85 -23.31 50.27 51.84
N GLU A 86 -23.58 49.99 53.12
CA GLU A 86 -22.56 49.61 54.10
C GLU A 86 -22.29 48.09 54.13
N SER A 87 -23.21 47.30 53.57
CA SER A 87 -23.12 45.86 53.38
C SER A 87 -23.73 45.44 52.05
N ALA A 88 -23.45 44.22 51.60
CA ALA A 88 -24.00 43.68 50.36
C ALA A 88 -25.54 43.57 50.45
N PRO A 89 -26.32 44.27 49.61
CA PRO A 89 -27.76 44.18 49.64
C PRO A 89 -28.25 42.83 49.11
N ALA A 90 -29.44 42.42 49.57
CA ALA A 90 -30.12 41.26 49.00
C ALA A 90 -30.51 41.55 47.54
N VAL A 91 -30.24 40.59 46.66
CA VAL A 91 -30.64 40.61 45.24
C VAL A 91 -31.75 39.60 45.05
N THR A 92 -32.90 40.05 44.57
CA THR A 92 -34.05 39.18 44.31
C THR A 92 -34.43 39.23 42.84
N PHE A 93 -34.74 38.05 42.28
CA PHE A 93 -35.24 37.91 40.93
C PHE A 93 -36.69 37.46 40.99
N SER A 94 -37.56 38.09 40.22
CA SER A 94 -38.95 37.65 40.11
C SER A 94 -38.99 36.25 39.49
N ALA A 95 -39.82 35.35 40.01
CA ALA A 95 -40.08 34.04 39.41
C ALA A 95 -41.57 33.71 39.56
N GLY A 96 -42.18 33.19 38.50
CA GLY A 96 -43.55 32.71 38.46
C GLY A 96 -43.71 31.30 39.04
N SER A 97 -44.92 30.76 38.97
CA SER A 97 -45.21 29.39 39.42
C SER A 97 -44.48 28.36 38.55
N GLY A 98 -43.65 27.53 39.16
CA GLY A 98 -42.87 26.49 38.46
C GLY A 98 -41.55 26.99 37.87
N GLU A 99 -41.23 28.28 38.00
CA GLU A 99 -39.92 28.83 37.66
C GLU A 99 -38.97 28.73 38.86
N THR A 100 -37.68 28.62 38.58
CA THR A 100 -36.64 28.67 39.61
C THR A 100 -35.99 30.04 39.56
N ALA A 101 -36.09 30.80 40.66
CA ALA A 101 -35.49 32.13 40.72
C ALA A 101 -33.97 32.05 40.61
N ALA A 102 -33.39 32.91 39.77
CA ALA A 102 -31.95 33.12 39.70
C ALA A 102 -31.39 33.52 41.08
N GLN A 103 -30.12 33.20 41.31
CA GLN A 103 -29.40 33.49 42.54
C GLN A 103 -28.15 34.30 42.22
N GLY A 104 -27.91 35.36 43.00
CA GLY A 104 -26.72 36.16 42.86
C GLY A 104 -26.47 37.05 44.06
N GLN A 105 -25.24 37.53 44.18
CA GLN A 105 -24.79 38.38 45.27
C GLN A 105 -24.35 39.74 44.74
N ALA A 106 -24.77 40.80 45.41
CA ALA A 106 -24.31 42.14 45.09
C ALA A 106 -22.89 42.35 45.64
N VAL A 107 -21.99 42.83 44.80
CA VAL A 107 -20.65 43.26 45.21
C VAL A 107 -20.66 44.76 45.43
N VAL A 108 -20.30 45.17 46.64
CA VAL A 108 -20.28 46.57 47.06
C VAL A 108 -18.84 47.03 47.24
N GLU A 109 -18.50 48.16 46.62
CA GLU A 109 -17.22 48.83 46.80
C GLU A 109 -17.46 50.33 47.00
N ASN A 110 -16.78 50.93 47.99
CA ASN A 110 -16.90 52.36 48.30
C ASN A 110 -18.36 52.86 48.46
N GLY A 111 -19.23 52.05 49.06
CA GLY A 111 -20.63 52.41 49.32
C GLY A 111 -21.58 52.28 48.13
N LYS A 112 -21.16 51.64 47.03
CA LYS A 112 -21.93 51.49 45.78
C LYS A 112 -21.97 50.03 45.32
N VAL A 113 -23.06 49.61 44.68
CA VAL A 113 -23.17 48.28 44.06
C VAL A 113 -22.46 48.31 42.71
N VAL A 114 -21.31 47.64 42.60
CA VAL A 114 -20.47 47.69 41.39
C VAL A 114 -20.89 46.64 40.36
N ARG A 115 -21.24 45.44 40.82
CA ARG A 115 -21.73 44.32 39.99
C ARG A 115 -22.59 43.37 40.80
N ILE A 116 -23.34 42.54 40.09
CA ILE A 116 -24.02 41.37 40.67
C ILE A 116 -23.30 40.12 40.16
N GLU A 117 -22.80 39.32 41.08
CA GLU A 117 -22.21 38.01 40.78
C GLU A 117 -23.32 36.96 40.76
N LEU A 118 -23.67 36.52 39.57
CA LEU A 118 -24.68 35.48 39.36
C LEU A 118 -24.09 34.12 39.71
N THR A 119 -24.75 33.40 40.62
CA THR A 119 -24.38 32.04 41.04
C THR A 119 -25.24 30.98 40.33
N ASP A 120 -26.50 31.30 40.05
CA ASP A 120 -27.42 30.45 39.29
C ASP A 120 -28.32 31.34 38.43
N GLY A 121 -28.46 31.02 37.14
CA GLY A 121 -29.30 31.76 36.20
C GLY A 121 -30.80 31.48 36.34
N GLY A 122 -31.19 30.49 37.16
CA GLY A 122 -32.55 30.06 37.32
C GLY A 122 -33.12 29.39 36.07
N SER A 123 -34.43 29.10 36.11
CA SER A 123 -35.18 28.53 35.00
C SER A 123 -36.46 29.31 34.82
N TYR A 124 -36.67 29.81 33.61
CA TYR A 124 -37.67 30.82 33.31
C TYR A 124 -38.42 30.52 32.01
N SER A 125 -39.65 31.03 31.92
CA SER A 125 -40.45 31.05 30.69
C SER A 125 -40.42 32.41 29.98
N SER A 126 -40.10 33.49 30.72
CA SER A 126 -39.97 34.86 30.22
C SER A 126 -38.92 35.64 31.03
N ALA A 127 -38.48 36.79 30.52
CA ALA A 127 -37.43 37.57 31.17
C ALA A 127 -37.87 38.06 32.57
N PRO A 128 -37.15 37.71 33.65
CA PRO A 128 -37.48 38.17 34.99
C PRO A 128 -37.02 39.61 35.24
N SER A 129 -37.62 40.25 36.23
CA SER A 129 -37.13 41.49 36.83
C SER A 129 -36.16 41.20 37.98
N VAL A 130 -35.15 42.06 38.15
CA VAL A 130 -34.19 42.00 39.27
C VAL A 130 -34.41 43.23 40.17
N THR A 131 -34.43 43.01 41.48
CA THR A 131 -34.53 44.07 42.49
C THR A 131 -33.36 43.95 43.45
N ILE A 132 -32.67 45.06 43.69
CA ILE A 132 -31.62 45.17 44.70
C ILE A 132 -32.22 45.85 45.91
N ALA A 133 -32.09 45.30 47.12
CA ALA A 133 -32.63 45.92 48.33
C ALA A 133 -32.11 47.37 48.53
N ALA A 134 -32.92 48.21 49.17
CA ALA A 134 -32.52 49.57 49.52
C ALA A 134 -31.37 49.56 50.56
N PRO A 135 -30.48 50.57 50.54
CA PRO A 135 -29.46 50.72 51.57
C PRO A 135 -30.10 50.95 52.95
N THR A 136 -29.51 50.41 54.01
CA THR A 136 -30.02 50.55 55.39
C THR A 136 -29.65 51.89 56.05
N GLY A 137 -28.68 52.62 55.48
CA GLY A 137 -28.26 53.93 55.95
C GLY A 137 -29.25 55.05 55.57
N VAL A 138 -29.38 56.06 56.43
CA VAL A 138 -30.26 57.22 56.18
C VAL A 138 -29.70 58.05 55.01
N GLY A 139 -30.52 58.26 53.97
CA GLY A 139 -30.18 59.12 52.82
C GLY A 139 -29.52 58.42 51.63
N GLY A 140 -29.42 57.09 51.63
CA GLY A 140 -28.89 56.32 50.50
C GLY A 140 -29.85 56.25 49.29
N THR A 141 -29.29 56.07 48.09
CA THR A 141 -30.05 55.86 46.85
C THR A 141 -29.99 54.39 46.44
N GLN A 142 -31.14 53.78 46.13
CA GLN A 142 -31.21 52.38 45.72
C GLN A 142 -30.55 52.16 44.35
N ALA A 143 -29.77 51.08 44.24
CA ALA A 143 -29.19 50.64 42.99
C ALA A 143 -30.26 50.07 42.03
N VAL A 144 -30.05 50.24 40.74
CA VAL A 144 -30.93 49.73 39.68
C VAL A 144 -30.11 48.82 38.77
N ALA A 145 -30.66 47.66 38.44
CA ALA A 145 -30.06 46.70 37.53
C ALA A 145 -31.08 46.14 36.55
N SER A 146 -30.60 45.60 35.45
CA SER A 146 -31.38 44.91 34.43
C SER A 146 -30.80 43.53 34.14
N VAL A 147 -31.68 42.59 33.82
CA VAL A 147 -31.32 41.22 33.47
C VAL A 147 -30.95 41.15 31.99
N VAL A 148 -29.85 40.48 31.68
CA VAL A 148 -29.55 39.98 30.33
C VAL A 148 -30.13 38.57 30.24
N PHE A 149 -31.26 38.43 29.57
CA PHE A 149 -32.02 37.18 29.48
C PHE A 149 -31.59 36.34 28.27
N ALA A 150 -31.25 35.08 28.50
CA ALA A 150 -31.07 34.09 27.44
C ALA A 150 -32.40 33.37 27.22
N ALA A 151 -33.03 33.61 26.08
CA ALA A 151 -34.26 32.93 25.72
C ALA A 151 -34.03 31.44 25.42
N ARG A 152 -35.09 30.64 25.63
CA ARG A 152 -35.10 29.21 25.29
C ARG A 152 -34.76 29.02 23.81
N LYS A 153 -33.95 28.01 23.53
CA LYS A 153 -33.69 27.48 22.19
C LYS A 153 -34.09 26.01 22.15
N ASP A 154 -34.95 25.65 21.21
CA ASP A 154 -35.36 24.26 21.05
C ASP A 154 -34.24 23.40 20.45
N ALA A 155 -34.32 22.09 20.67
CA ALA A 155 -33.38 21.14 20.12
C ALA A 155 -33.44 21.15 18.58
N VAL A 156 -32.28 21.13 17.95
CA VAL A 156 -32.15 21.03 16.49
C VAL A 156 -31.54 19.68 16.17
N ASP A 157 -32.29 18.87 15.43
CA ASP A 157 -31.84 17.55 15.01
C ASP A 157 -30.64 17.63 14.06
N ALA A 158 -29.77 16.62 14.15
CA ALA A 158 -28.65 16.48 13.23
C ALA A 158 -29.17 16.32 11.80
N LYS A 159 -28.56 17.05 10.86
CA LYS A 159 -28.90 16.98 9.44
C LYS A 159 -27.85 16.18 8.72
N PHE A 160 -28.29 15.12 8.05
CA PHE A 160 -27.48 14.31 7.14
C PHE A 160 -27.85 14.63 5.70
N GLN A 161 -26.83 14.71 4.86
CA GLN A 161 -26.98 14.87 3.43
C GLN A 161 -26.24 13.76 2.72
N ASP A 162 -26.89 13.12 1.76
CA ASP A 162 -26.24 12.14 0.90
C ASP A 162 -25.24 12.86 -0.01
N MET A 163 -23.99 12.44 0.10
CA MET A 163 -22.89 12.88 -0.73
C MET A 163 -22.54 11.78 -1.72
N LYS A 164 -22.08 12.18 -2.89
CA LYS A 164 -21.41 11.30 -3.82
C LYS A 164 -19.96 11.70 -4.01
N ILE A 165 -19.09 10.72 -4.15
CA ILE A 165 -17.69 10.90 -4.53
C ILE A 165 -17.42 10.15 -5.82
N GLU A 166 -16.82 10.84 -6.78
CA GLU A 166 -16.40 10.30 -8.08
C GLU A 166 -14.88 10.17 -8.06
N VAL A 167 -14.37 8.93 -8.16
CA VAL A 167 -12.94 8.62 -8.12
C VAL A 167 -12.53 7.88 -9.41
N PRO A 168 -11.48 8.31 -10.13
CA PRO A 168 -10.99 7.57 -11.29
C PRO A 168 -10.58 6.14 -10.89
N LEU A 169 -11.07 5.14 -11.63
CA LEU A 169 -10.84 3.73 -11.33
C LEU A 169 -9.34 3.38 -11.25
N LEU A 170 -8.52 4.03 -12.08
CA LEU A 170 -7.09 3.78 -12.17
C LEU A 170 -6.31 4.13 -10.88
N THR A 171 -6.83 5.03 -10.03
CA THR A 171 -6.16 5.39 -8.76
C THR A 171 -6.40 4.38 -7.65
N MET A 172 -7.38 3.47 -7.82
CA MET A 172 -7.70 2.42 -6.83
C MET A 172 -7.19 1.03 -7.23
N LEU A 173 -6.63 0.89 -8.43
CA LEU A 173 -6.20 -0.40 -8.95
C LEU A 173 -4.68 -0.59 -8.83
N PRO A 174 -4.22 -1.77 -8.37
CA PRO A 174 -2.80 -2.11 -8.42
C PRO A 174 -2.40 -2.35 -9.89
N ILE A 175 -1.57 -1.46 -10.44
CA ILE A 175 -1.08 -1.58 -11.81
C ILE A 175 0.20 -2.44 -11.80
N PRO A 176 0.28 -3.50 -12.63
CA PRO A 176 1.47 -4.34 -12.69
C PRO A 176 2.62 -3.60 -13.38
N PHE A 177 3.79 -3.53 -12.73
CA PHE A 177 5.04 -3.01 -13.28
C PHE A 177 6.11 -4.10 -13.19
N ILE A 178 6.06 -5.06 -14.11
CA ILE A 178 7.02 -6.15 -14.18
C ILE A 178 8.16 -5.73 -15.12
N ARG A 179 9.39 -5.67 -14.61
CA ARG A 179 10.61 -5.42 -15.38
C ARG A 179 11.59 -6.58 -15.19
N VAL A 180 12.33 -6.92 -16.23
CA VAL A 180 13.46 -7.85 -16.15
C VAL A 180 14.63 -7.00 -15.67
N GLU A 181 15.06 -7.29 -14.46
CA GLU A 181 16.15 -6.60 -13.78
C GLU A 181 17.50 -7.16 -14.24
N GLU A 182 17.59 -8.48 -14.33
CA GLU A 182 18.82 -9.18 -14.66
C GLU A 182 18.54 -10.46 -15.45
N ALA A 183 19.38 -10.72 -16.45
CA ALA A 183 19.42 -11.99 -17.15
C ALA A 183 20.86 -12.51 -17.16
N THR A 184 21.12 -13.55 -16.39
CA THR A 184 22.44 -14.19 -16.28
C THR A 184 22.46 -15.44 -17.16
N ILE A 185 23.49 -15.55 -18.00
CA ILE A 185 23.69 -16.68 -18.91
C ILE A 185 24.97 -17.39 -18.50
N ASP A 186 24.83 -18.58 -17.92
CA ASP A 186 25.96 -19.42 -17.52
C ASP A 186 26.20 -20.52 -18.54
N PHE A 187 27.31 -20.42 -19.25
CA PHE A 187 27.75 -21.44 -20.21
C PHE A 187 28.88 -22.28 -19.63
N ASN A 188 28.62 -23.58 -19.45
CA ASN A 188 29.60 -24.54 -18.94
C ASN A 188 29.93 -25.57 -20.05
N ALA A 189 31.21 -25.65 -20.41
CA ALA A 189 31.70 -26.62 -21.38
C ALA A 189 32.79 -27.49 -20.75
N LYS A 190 32.60 -28.82 -20.76
CA LYS A 190 33.61 -29.79 -20.30
C LYS A 190 33.99 -30.72 -21.45
N ILE A 191 35.28 -30.76 -21.75
CA ILE A 191 35.87 -31.65 -22.76
C ILE A 191 36.73 -32.67 -22.03
N ASN A 192 36.31 -33.93 -22.02
CA ASN A 192 37.13 -35.04 -21.51
C ASN A 192 37.71 -35.80 -22.70
N SER A 193 39.04 -35.82 -22.81
CA SER A 193 39.75 -36.61 -23.83
C SER A 193 40.67 -37.59 -23.11
N ILE A 194 40.42 -38.89 -23.26
CA ILE A 194 41.32 -39.93 -22.74
C ILE A 194 41.86 -40.71 -23.94
N GLU A 195 43.16 -40.62 -24.17
CA GLU A 195 43.89 -41.35 -25.22
C GLU A 195 44.61 -42.54 -24.55
N THR A 196 44.03 -43.74 -24.62
CA THR A 196 44.62 -44.95 -24.01
C THR A 196 45.23 -45.84 -25.09
N GLN A 197 46.56 -45.96 -25.10
CA GLN A 197 47.29 -46.95 -25.91
C GLN A 197 47.91 -47.99 -24.97
N SER A 198 47.15 -49.01 -24.58
CA SER A 198 47.64 -50.12 -23.73
C SER A 198 48.06 -51.32 -24.59
N GLN A 199 49.37 -51.59 -24.67
CA GLN A 199 49.91 -52.83 -25.23
C GLN A 199 49.98 -53.88 -24.12
N SER A 200 49.30 -55.02 -24.28
CA SER A 200 49.54 -56.22 -23.47
C SER A 200 49.37 -57.47 -24.34
N SER A 201 50.44 -58.25 -24.41
CA SER A 201 50.57 -59.48 -25.19
C SER A 201 50.26 -60.68 -24.31
N ASP A 202 49.14 -61.37 -24.55
CA ASP A 202 48.86 -62.67 -23.93
C ASP A 202 48.63 -63.73 -25.01
N LEU A 203 49.40 -64.83 -24.90
CA LEU A 203 49.44 -65.97 -25.81
C LEU A 203 48.65 -67.13 -25.22
N ALA A 204 47.58 -67.57 -25.90
CA ALA A 204 46.89 -68.82 -25.57
C ALA A 204 46.84 -69.75 -26.81
N ILE A 205 47.41 -70.94 -26.64
CA ILE A 205 47.53 -71.99 -27.67
C ILE A 205 46.32 -72.93 -27.57
N GLY A 206 45.69 -73.27 -28.71
CA GLY A 206 44.61 -74.26 -28.73
C GLY A 206 44.29 -74.73 -30.14
N GLY A 207 44.65 -75.98 -30.47
CA GLY A 207 44.25 -76.60 -31.73
C GLY A 207 44.99 -77.90 -32.05
N ASN A 208 44.33 -79.03 -31.79
CA ASN A 208 44.71 -80.40 -32.13
C ASN A 208 44.98 -80.56 -33.64
N LEU A 209 46.12 -81.15 -34.03
CA LEU A 209 46.32 -81.67 -35.39
C LEU A 209 46.94 -83.07 -35.31
N GLU A 210 46.12 -84.08 -35.63
CA GLU A 210 46.54 -85.48 -35.79
C GLU A 210 47.28 -85.67 -37.12
N VAL A 211 48.49 -86.23 -37.08
CA VAL A 211 49.11 -86.86 -38.25
C VAL A 211 49.56 -88.28 -37.87
N LYS A 212 48.87 -89.26 -38.47
CA LYS A 212 49.25 -90.68 -38.50
C LYS A 212 50.33 -90.89 -39.57
N GLN A 213 51.57 -91.16 -39.17
CA GLN A 213 52.52 -91.95 -39.99
C GLN A 213 53.37 -92.88 -39.10
N ARG A 214 53.79 -94.00 -39.69
CA ARG A 214 54.01 -95.32 -39.09
C ARG A 214 55.47 -95.77 -39.28
N TRP A 215 56.15 -96.26 -38.24
CA TRP A 215 57.46 -96.97 -38.32
C TRP A 215 57.51 -98.10 -37.24
N PRO A 216 58.25 -99.22 -37.36
CA PRO A 216 57.85 -100.51 -36.84
C PRO A 216 58.45 -100.70 -35.43
N GLY A 217 57.60 -100.61 -34.41
CA GLY A 217 57.93 -101.14 -33.07
C GLY A 217 58.05 -100.13 -31.92
N GLY A 218 57.51 -98.91 -32.00
CA GLY A 218 57.40 -98.07 -30.81
C GLY A 218 57.05 -96.60 -31.08
N SER A 219 56.36 -95.97 -30.13
CA SER A 219 55.76 -94.62 -30.22
C SER A 219 56.74 -93.51 -29.84
N ALA A 220 56.75 -92.42 -30.61
CA ALA A 220 57.26 -91.13 -30.15
C ALA A 220 56.45 -89.97 -30.74
N LYS A 221 56.03 -89.05 -29.86
CA LYS A 221 55.21 -87.86 -30.14
C LYS A 221 56.16 -86.67 -30.30
N LEU A 222 56.21 -86.04 -31.46
CA LEU A 222 57.00 -84.81 -31.67
C LEU A 222 56.05 -83.68 -32.10
N ASN A 223 55.92 -82.66 -31.24
CA ASN A 223 55.15 -81.45 -31.48
C ASN A 223 56.09 -80.33 -31.95
N VAL A 224 55.88 -79.79 -33.14
CA VAL A 224 56.48 -78.50 -33.56
C VAL A 224 55.35 -77.56 -33.95
N SER A 225 55.23 -76.45 -33.22
CA SER A 225 54.26 -75.38 -33.47
C SER A 225 54.98 -74.13 -33.94
N CYS A 226 54.58 -73.57 -35.08
CA CYS A 226 54.92 -72.20 -35.46
C CYS A 226 53.61 -71.45 -35.71
N SER A 227 53.34 -70.38 -34.96
CA SER A 227 52.15 -69.54 -35.17
C SER A 227 52.49 -68.05 -34.98
N TYR A 228 52.12 -67.24 -35.97
CA TYR A 228 52.13 -65.78 -35.92
C TYR A 228 50.69 -65.30 -36.20
N LYS A 229 50.09 -64.54 -35.27
CA LYS A 229 48.77 -63.93 -35.48
C LYS A 229 48.68 -62.57 -34.77
N LYS A 230 48.34 -61.53 -35.53
CA LYS A 230 48.23 -60.12 -35.14
C LYS A 230 46.74 -59.71 -35.13
N THR A 231 46.26 -59.08 -34.06
CA THR A 231 44.91 -58.47 -33.96
C THR A 231 45.03 -57.06 -33.38
N THR A 232 44.36 -56.07 -33.97
CA THR A 232 44.38 -54.65 -33.57
C THR A 232 42.94 -54.15 -33.38
N ALA A 233 42.64 -53.48 -32.27
CA ALA A 233 41.40 -52.75 -32.06
C ALA A 233 41.73 -51.28 -31.71
N SER A 234 41.15 -50.34 -32.46
CA SER A 234 41.31 -48.90 -32.30
C SER A 234 39.93 -48.29 -32.08
N GLY A 235 39.73 -47.59 -30.97
CA GLY A 235 38.47 -46.90 -30.66
C GLY A 235 38.73 -45.64 -29.84
N SER A 236 38.28 -44.49 -30.36
CA SER A 236 38.38 -43.17 -29.73
C SER A 236 37.02 -42.79 -29.16
N ASN A 237 36.85 -42.82 -27.84
CA ASN A 237 35.64 -42.30 -27.19
C ASN A 237 35.90 -40.87 -26.72
N VAL A 238 35.26 -39.91 -27.38
CA VAL A 238 35.31 -38.49 -27.04
C VAL A 238 33.97 -38.13 -26.42
N GLU A 239 33.92 -38.04 -25.09
CA GLU A 239 32.73 -37.62 -24.34
C GLU A 239 32.69 -36.09 -24.26
N ARG A 240 31.66 -35.49 -24.86
CA ARG A 240 31.45 -34.03 -24.92
C ARG A 240 30.21 -33.70 -24.10
N THR A 241 30.34 -32.83 -23.09
CA THR A 241 29.20 -32.37 -22.30
C THR A 241 29.13 -30.85 -22.31
N TYR A 242 28.03 -30.32 -22.84
CA TYR A 242 27.71 -28.89 -22.86
C TYR A 242 26.46 -28.65 -22.01
N SER A 243 26.50 -27.69 -21.09
CA SER A 243 25.32 -27.25 -20.34
C SER A 243 25.21 -25.72 -20.32
N MET A 244 23.98 -25.22 -20.48
CA MET A 244 23.66 -23.80 -20.43
C MET A 244 22.56 -23.58 -19.41
N HIS A 245 22.80 -22.71 -18.43
CA HIS A 245 21.81 -22.29 -17.45
C HIS A 245 21.46 -20.83 -17.70
N ILE A 246 20.17 -20.54 -17.84
CA ILE A 246 19.66 -19.17 -18.02
C ILE A 246 18.89 -18.82 -16.75
N PHE A 247 19.35 -17.81 -16.04
CA PHE A 247 18.68 -17.26 -14.86
C PHE A 247 18.12 -15.89 -15.22
N VAL A 248 16.79 -15.74 -15.17
CA VAL A 248 16.13 -14.45 -15.39
C VAL A 248 15.51 -14.01 -14.08
N ARG A 249 15.93 -12.85 -13.58
CA ARG A 249 15.35 -12.21 -12.41
C ARG A 249 14.46 -11.05 -12.88
N ALA A 250 13.17 -11.22 -12.67
CA ALA A 250 12.19 -10.14 -12.82
C ALA A 250 11.90 -9.55 -11.44
N SER A 251 11.83 -8.23 -11.34
CA SER A 251 11.43 -7.53 -10.12
C SER A 251 10.29 -6.55 -10.40
N GLN A 252 9.58 -6.21 -9.31
CA GLN A 252 8.57 -5.18 -9.33
C GLN A 252 9.27 -3.84 -9.16
N ASP A 253 9.20 -2.99 -10.18
CA ASP A 253 9.87 -1.69 -10.20
C ASP A 253 9.05 -0.61 -9.47
N GLU A 254 9.73 0.49 -9.13
CA GLU A 254 9.08 1.72 -8.66
C GLU A 254 8.26 2.34 -9.80
N MET A 255 7.18 3.04 -9.45
CA MET A 255 6.26 3.61 -10.43
C MET A 255 6.98 4.63 -11.33
N PRO A 256 6.84 4.56 -12.67
CA PRO A 256 7.46 5.56 -13.54
C PRO A 256 6.94 6.97 -13.25
N ALA A 257 7.82 7.97 -13.25
CA ALA A 257 7.48 9.36 -12.90
C ALA A 257 6.32 9.97 -13.73
N GLY A 258 6.13 9.54 -14.98
CA GLY A 258 4.99 9.97 -15.80
C GLY A 258 3.65 9.39 -15.31
N MET A 259 3.67 8.16 -14.81
CA MET A 259 2.50 7.50 -14.23
C MET A 259 2.13 8.15 -12.90
N GLU A 260 3.11 8.45 -12.05
CA GLU A 260 2.88 9.16 -10.79
C GLU A 260 2.20 10.52 -11.03
N LYS A 261 2.70 11.30 -12.00
CA LYS A 261 2.07 12.57 -12.40
C LYS A 261 0.65 12.37 -12.93
N LEU A 262 0.40 11.33 -13.73
CA LEU A 262 -0.93 11.02 -14.26
C LEU A 262 -1.90 10.67 -13.13
N LEU A 263 -1.49 9.82 -12.20
CA LEU A 263 -2.29 9.47 -11.01
C LEU A 263 -2.55 10.70 -10.16
N GLY A 264 -1.56 11.57 -9.94
CA GLY A 264 -1.75 12.83 -9.21
C GLY A 264 -2.74 13.78 -9.88
N VAL A 265 -2.74 13.88 -11.22
CA VAL A 265 -3.75 14.66 -11.96
C VAL A 265 -5.14 14.03 -11.83
N LEU A 266 -5.24 12.71 -11.89
CA LEU A 266 -6.50 11.97 -11.72
C LEU A 266 -7.03 12.10 -10.28
N GLU A 267 -6.16 12.05 -9.27
CA GLU A 267 -6.51 12.33 -7.88
C GLU A 267 -7.04 13.76 -7.70
N GLY A 268 -6.41 14.75 -8.34
CA GLY A 268 -6.89 16.12 -8.35
C GLY A 268 -8.25 16.30 -9.03
N ALA A 269 -8.68 15.34 -9.87
CA ALA A 269 -9.99 15.32 -10.51
C ALA A 269 -11.08 14.68 -9.63
N MET A 270 -10.75 14.14 -8.46
CA MET A 270 -11.74 13.59 -7.52
C MET A 270 -12.70 14.68 -7.05
N ARG A 271 -14.00 14.39 -7.07
CA ARG A 271 -15.04 15.35 -6.68
C ARG A 271 -15.97 14.73 -5.65
N SER A 272 -16.22 15.48 -4.58
CA SER A 272 -17.30 15.19 -3.63
C SER A 272 -18.39 16.24 -3.80
N THR A 273 -19.62 15.80 -4.09
CA THR A 273 -20.78 16.68 -4.34
C THR A 273 -22.04 16.12 -3.68
N PRO A 274 -23.00 16.96 -3.27
CA PRO A 274 -24.29 16.47 -2.80
C PRO A 274 -25.05 15.70 -3.89
N VAL A 275 -25.69 14.59 -3.52
CA VAL A 275 -26.55 13.84 -4.43
C VAL A 275 -27.75 14.70 -4.80
N GLY A 276 -27.93 15.00 -6.10
CA GLY A 276 -29.03 15.83 -6.61
C GLY A 276 -28.66 17.29 -6.95
N ALA A 277 -27.42 17.72 -6.72
CA ALA A 277 -26.93 18.97 -7.30
C ALA A 277 -26.86 18.81 -8.83
N VAL A 278 -27.77 19.49 -9.54
CA VAL A 278 -27.77 19.54 -11.01
C VAL A 278 -26.45 20.18 -11.47
N LYS A 279 -25.81 19.57 -12.47
CA LYS A 279 -24.58 20.07 -13.11
C LYS A 279 -24.76 21.45 -13.71
#